data_AF-A0A9N9FNN8-F1
#
_entry.id   AF-A0A9N9FNN8-F1
#
_cell.length_a   1.000
_cell.length_b   1.000
_cell.length_c   1.000
_cell.angle_alpha   90.00
_cell.angle_beta   90.00
_cell.angle_gamma   90.00
#
_symmetry.space_group_name_H-M   'P 1'
#
loop_
_entity.id
_entity.type
_entity.pdbx_description
1 polymer ?
#
loop_
_entity_poly.entity_id
_entity_poly.type
_entity_poly.pdbx_seq_one_letter_code
_entity_poly.pdbx_strand_id
1 'polypeptide(L)'
;MLNFPNIFGLGDNPSEASANKSEPISIENNATMQLPLIIILGKTGAGKSTLGNLLIYGDPGKETFKICHGPDSGTQDFESCEIVIENRKYLICDTPGFLDTRDMDRTFEVFGRNLQSISEIKAFLLVLELGRMTPEQKSLIACMSTFLGRRAKRNTILVFTHLRKPENMTKNDVVERELHELQRTLLNETGNGSVSYASPAFYKYFGEYFDNNTKRLKTMINDMEPMSEYDIRVHMDPTGAYNVLGQIELKKRIEVLEGKLNDLEYLKKDHAKMKKDFQDFRAEMGPPPQSEKCFDLDTRVLLENNVFIPMKDVSLGDRICSGMRNGKLEFSEVYLITHNEEIAKTEYRKIGYNNGSESGVLRLTALHHIFVNGDRTTDFAHNLIPLKTKILAFNGKELVLATVTNVTTEFRRGYIGMFTRKGTILADNVLCSCYAECKPLQNFIHLVIFLLQLITLLYSSGDSKKLHPYLRILMHMYSLGEVTIESGLAQRLQKALVAVNRIGLNYYIIAIVFAIGLYLLSQ
;
A
#
# COMPACT_ATOMS: atom_id res chain seq x y z
N MET A 1 42.43 -45.04 -7.69
CA MET A 1 43.80 -45.31 -7.20
C MET A 1 44.18 -44.17 -6.28
N LEU A 2 44.55 -44.50 -5.03
CA LEU A 2 45.33 -43.68 -4.09
C LEU A 2 44.58 -42.48 -3.46
N ASN A 3 44.71 -42.10 -2.19
CA ASN A 3 45.45 -42.63 -1.05
C ASN A 3 44.94 -41.91 0.23
N PHE A 4 44.96 -42.59 1.38
CA PHE A 4 44.91 -41.99 2.71
C PHE A 4 46.20 -41.20 3.02
N PRO A 5 46.19 -40.39 4.08
CA PRO A 5 47.24 -40.53 5.09
C PRO A 5 46.70 -40.71 6.51
N ASN A 6 47.20 -41.76 7.16
CA ASN A 6 47.31 -41.90 8.61
C ASN A 6 48.44 -41.01 9.14
N ILE A 7 48.23 -40.32 10.26
CA ILE A 7 49.32 -40.02 11.20
C ILE A 7 48.80 -40.20 12.63
N PHE A 8 49.26 -41.27 13.28
CA PHE A 8 49.26 -41.45 14.74
C PHE A 8 50.39 -40.62 15.35
N GLY A 9 50.14 -40.02 16.52
CA GLY A 9 51.17 -39.48 17.41
C GLY A 9 50.74 -39.67 18.85
N LEU A 10 51.29 -40.70 19.50
CA LEU A 10 51.16 -41.02 20.92
C LEU A 10 51.99 -40.06 21.78
N GLY A 11 51.49 -39.79 23.00
CA GLY A 11 52.22 -39.12 24.08
C GLY A 11 51.45 -39.25 25.39
N ASP A 12 51.77 -40.30 26.15
CA ASP A 12 51.25 -40.59 27.50
C ASP A 12 51.89 -39.66 28.57
N ASN A 13 51.10 -39.19 29.55
CA ASN A 13 51.15 -39.55 30.98
C ASN A 13 50.57 -38.47 31.94
N PRO A 14 50.16 -38.86 33.18
CA PRO A 14 48.86 -38.49 33.74
C PRO A 14 48.96 -37.70 35.07
N SER A 15 47.88 -37.02 35.44
CA SER A 15 47.34 -36.96 36.82
C SER A 15 46.30 -35.84 36.94
N GLU A 16 45.03 -36.19 37.17
CA GLU A 16 44.29 -35.84 38.40
C GLU A 16 42.81 -36.23 38.24
N ALA A 17 42.38 -37.10 39.13
CA ALA A 17 41.01 -37.58 39.22
C ALA A 17 40.14 -36.58 40.00
N SER A 18 38.94 -36.27 39.50
CA SER A 18 37.69 -36.60 40.22
C SER A 18 36.43 -36.08 39.51
N ALA A 19 35.36 -36.85 39.71
CA ALA A 19 33.94 -36.54 39.49
C ALA A 19 33.37 -36.65 38.06
N ASN A 20 33.01 -37.90 37.71
CA ASN A 20 32.03 -38.35 36.72
C ASN A 20 31.13 -37.25 36.10
N LYS A 21 31.55 -36.75 34.94
CA LYS A 21 30.63 -36.23 33.92
C LYS A 21 30.47 -37.32 32.87
N SER A 22 29.25 -37.81 32.68
CA SER A 22 28.91 -38.68 31.55
C SER A 22 29.03 -37.87 30.26
N GLU A 23 30.15 -38.03 29.56
CA GLU A 23 30.35 -37.56 28.19
C GLU A 23 29.47 -38.35 27.20
N PRO A 24 29.12 -37.76 26.06
CA PRO A 24 28.12 -38.31 25.16
C PRO A 24 28.69 -39.50 24.40
N ILE A 25 28.03 -40.65 24.52
CA ILE A 25 28.32 -41.83 23.70
C ILE A 25 27.91 -41.51 22.27
N SER A 26 28.87 -41.50 21.34
CA SER A 26 28.62 -41.52 19.90
C SER A 26 28.04 -42.87 19.51
N ILE A 27 26.73 -42.92 19.30
CA ILE A 27 26.05 -44.11 18.77
C ILE A 27 25.97 -43.96 17.25
N GLU A 28 27.02 -44.38 16.54
CA GLU A 28 26.85 -44.97 15.22
C GLU A 28 26.21 -46.35 15.43
N ASN A 29 24.88 -46.43 15.50
CA ASN A 29 24.15 -47.70 15.37
C ASN A 29 22.69 -47.42 15.01
N ASN A 30 22.20 -48.10 13.97
CA ASN A 30 20.85 -48.13 13.40
C ASN A 30 19.71 -48.53 14.37
N ALA A 31 19.83 -48.31 15.68
CA ALA A 31 18.87 -48.74 16.70
C ALA A 31 17.77 -47.71 17.02
N THR A 32 17.96 -46.44 16.67
CA THR A 32 17.00 -45.36 16.96
C THR A 32 15.75 -45.37 16.06
N MET A 33 15.69 -46.22 15.03
CA MET A 33 14.54 -46.34 14.12
C MET A 33 13.62 -47.54 14.40
N GLN A 34 13.70 -48.15 15.58
CA GLN A 34 12.80 -49.25 15.99
C GLN A 34 11.80 -48.90 17.08
N LEU A 35 11.89 -47.71 17.69
CA LEU A 35 10.93 -47.29 18.72
C LEU A 35 9.59 -46.87 18.08
N PRO A 36 8.43 -47.26 18.64
CA PRO A 36 7.14 -46.78 18.18
C PRO A 36 7.03 -45.26 18.30
N LEU A 37 6.48 -44.61 17.28
CA LEU A 37 6.40 -43.16 17.21
C LEU A 37 5.12 -42.59 17.82
N ILE A 38 5.26 -41.42 18.43
CA ILE A 38 4.15 -40.54 18.81
C ILE A 38 4.34 -39.24 18.04
N ILE A 39 3.36 -38.86 17.22
CA ILE A 39 3.52 -37.74 16.28
C ILE A 39 2.57 -36.62 16.66
N ILE A 40 3.10 -35.41 16.90
CA ILE A 40 2.29 -34.25 17.27
C ILE A 40 1.95 -33.43 16.04
N LEU A 41 0.67 -33.37 15.67
CA LEU A 41 0.17 -32.65 14.50
C LEU A 41 -0.55 -31.37 14.92
N GLY A 42 -0.54 -30.35 14.08
CA GLY A 42 -1.32 -29.12 14.30
C GLY A 42 -0.78 -27.90 13.56
N LYS A 43 -1.47 -26.76 13.69
CA LYS A 43 -0.99 -25.49 13.14
C LYS A 43 0.17 -24.90 13.96
N THR A 44 0.85 -23.92 13.39
CA THR A 44 1.83 -23.12 14.14
C THR A 44 1.13 -22.32 15.24
N GLY A 45 1.78 -22.24 16.40
CA GLY A 45 1.24 -21.57 17.58
C GLY A 45 0.19 -22.36 18.36
N ALA A 46 -0.24 -23.55 17.90
CA ALA A 46 -1.26 -24.35 18.60
C ALA A 46 -0.80 -24.96 19.94
N GLY A 47 0.49 -24.86 20.29
CA GLY A 47 1.06 -25.42 21.52
C GLY A 47 1.64 -26.84 21.40
N LYS A 48 2.03 -27.28 20.19
CA LYS A 48 2.61 -28.61 19.94
C LYS A 48 3.89 -28.87 20.75
N SER A 49 4.88 -27.99 20.63
CA SER A 49 6.14 -28.09 21.35
C SER A 49 5.93 -28.00 22.86
N THR A 50 5.02 -27.13 23.31
CA THR A 50 4.68 -27.04 24.75
C THR A 50 4.05 -28.31 25.29
N LEU A 51 3.15 -28.94 24.53
CA LEU A 51 2.57 -30.24 24.88
C LEU A 51 3.65 -31.33 24.95
N GLY A 52 4.57 -31.33 23.98
CA GLY A 52 5.71 -32.25 23.96
C GLY A 52 6.59 -32.14 25.21
N ASN A 53 6.99 -30.92 25.56
CA ASN A 53 7.78 -30.64 26.76
C ASN A 53 7.06 -31.09 28.03
N LEU A 54 5.75 -30.83 28.12
CA LEU A 54 4.91 -31.28 29.23
C LEU A 54 4.89 -32.82 29.33
N LEU A 55 4.76 -33.53 28.21
CA LEU A 55 4.76 -35.00 28.21
C LEU A 55 6.10 -35.59 28.65
N ILE A 56 7.22 -35.01 28.19
CA ILE A 56 8.56 -35.54 28.45
C ILE A 56 9.02 -35.23 29.88
N TYR A 57 8.88 -33.98 30.34
CA TYR A 57 9.49 -33.51 31.59
C TYR A 57 8.50 -33.21 32.70
N GLY A 58 7.20 -33.20 32.42
CA GLY A 58 6.18 -32.73 33.35
C GLY A 58 6.16 -31.21 33.54
N ASP A 59 7.01 -30.45 32.84
CA ASP A 59 7.08 -28.99 32.91
C ASP A 59 6.93 -28.38 31.50
N PRO A 60 5.88 -27.56 31.25
CA PRO A 60 5.67 -26.94 29.95
C PRO A 60 6.70 -25.86 29.59
N GLY A 61 7.50 -25.38 30.55
CA GLY A 61 8.50 -24.31 30.36
C GLY A 61 9.89 -24.77 29.96
N LYS A 62 10.13 -26.07 29.79
CA LYS A 62 11.47 -26.63 29.51
C LYS A 62 11.68 -26.87 28.01
N GLU A 63 12.61 -26.14 27.38
CA GLU A 63 12.89 -26.25 25.93
C GLU A 63 13.98 -27.29 25.63
N THR A 64 13.68 -28.36 24.88
CA THR A 64 14.67 -29.45 24.66
C THR A 64 14.49 -30.31 23.42
N PHE A 65 13.47 -30.08 22.58
CA PHE A 65 13.32 -30.87 21.36
C PHE A 65 14.62 -30.79 20.52
N LYS A 66 15.18 -31.96 20.18
CA LYS A 66 16.42 -32.06 19.40
C LYS A 66 16.06 -32.22 17.93
N ILE A 67 16.73 -31.45 17.07
CA ILE A 67 16.57 -31.48 15.62
C ILE A 67 17.00 -32.86 15.09
N CYS A 68 16.15 -33.55 14.31
CA CYS A 68 16.59 -34.70 13.52
C CYS A 68 17.27 -34.19 12.25
N HIS A 69 18.49 -34.66 11.97
CA HIS A 69 19.13 -34.45 10.67
C HIS A 69 18.87 -35.66 9.79
N GLY A 70 18.07 -35.50 8.73
CA GLY A 70 18.09 -36.42 7.59
C GLY A 70 19.35 -36.19 6.73
N PRO A 71 19.74 -37.13 5.85
CA PRO A 71 21.00 -37.07 5.11
C PRO A 71 21.16 -35.91 4.11
N ASP A 72 20.13 -35.10 3.85
CA ASP A 72 20.18 -33.98 2.91
C ASP A 72 19.78 -32.66 3.59
N SER A 73 20.78 -31.88 3.99
CA SER A 73 20.62 -30.66 4.78
C SER A 73 20.07 -29.49 3.95
N GLY A 74 18.89 -28.99 4.32
CA GLY A 74 18.37 -27.71 3.81
C GLY A 74 17.00 -27.27 4.34
N THR A 75 16.29 -28.11 5.10
CA THR A 75 14.90 -27.88 5.54
C THR A 75 14.74 -27.98 7.07
N GLN A 76 13.72 -27.29 7.62
CA GLN A 76 13.29 -27.48 9.01
C GLN A 76 12.67 -28.88 9.15
N ASP A 77 13.44 -29.82 9.69
CA ASP A 77 13.04 -31.22 9.86
C ASP A 77 12.27 -31.46 11.17
N PHE A 78 11.68 -32.66 11.34
CA PHE A 78 11.04 -33.05 12.60
C PHE A 78 12.01 -32.95 13.77
N GLU A 79 11.54 -32.44 14.90
CA GLU A 79 12.31 -32.51 16.15
C GLU A 79 11.79 -33.70 16.96
N SER A 80 12.69 -34.51 17.51
CA SER A 80 12.29 -35.70 18.25
C SER A 80 13.01 -35.86 19.59
N CYS A 81 12.36 -36.58 20.49
CA CYS A 81 12.92 -36.91 21.80
C CYS A 81 12.42 -38.29 22.24
N GLU A 82 13.28 -39.06 22.91
CA GLU A 82 12.83 -40.27 23.60
C GLU A 82 11.94 -39.92 24.79
N ILE A 83 10.86 -40.68 24.98
CA ILE A 83 9.96 -40.57 26.12
C ILE A 83 9.65 -41.97 26.66
N VAL A 84 9.52 -42.09 27.98
CA VAL A 84 9.07 -43.31 28.64
C VAL A 84 7.64 -43.11 29.12
N ILE A 85 6.72 -43.97 28.66
CA ILE A 85 5.33 -44.03 29.12
C ILE A 85 5.08 -45.44 29.65
N GLU A 86 4.66 -45.56 30.91
CA GLU A 86 4.33 -46.84 31.56
C GLU A 86 5.39 -47.94 31.34
N ASN A 87 6.67 -47.57 31.48
CA ASN A 87 7.87 -48.41 31.28
C ASN A 87 8.19 -48.82 29.83
N ARG A 88 7.49 -48.29 28.83
CA ARG A 88 7.82 -48.49 27.41
C ARG A 88 8.42 -47.22 26.81
N LYS A 89 9.46 -47.39 26.00
CA LYS A 89 10.14 -46.29 25.29
C LYS A 89 9.42 -45.99 23.98
N TYR A 90 9.27 -44.71 23.69
CA TYR A 90 8.71 -44.17 22.46
C TYR A 90 9.60 -43.03 21.97
N LEU A 91 9.47 -42.71 20.68
CA LEU A 91 10.03 -41.49 20.13
C LEU A 91 8.86 -40.52 19.86
N ILE A 92 8.87 -39.36 20.53
CA ILE A 92 7.89 -38.31 20.30
C ILE A 92 8.46 -37.30 19.29
N CYS A 93 7.70 -37.02 18.23
CA CYS A 93 8.10 -36.14 17.14
C CYS A 93 7.20 -34.90 17.11
N ASP A 94 7.80 -33.71 17.23
CA ASP A 94 7.14 -32.44 16.94
C ASP A 94 7.26 -32.13 15.44
N THR A 95 6.15 -31.71 14.84
CA THR A 95 6.09 -31.44 13.41
C THR A 95 6.10 -29.95 13.12
N PRO A 96 6.68 -29.53 11.97
CA PRO A 96 6.36 -28.22 11.41
C PRO A 96 4.84 -28.02 11.29
N GLY A 97 4.40 -26.76 11.28
CA GLY A 97 2.99 -26.43 11.23
C GLY A 97 2.36 -26.84 9.90
N PHE A 98 1.31 -27.66 9.95
CA PHE A 98 0.61 -28.18 8.76
C PHE A 98 -0.07 -27.13 7.88
N LEU A 99 -0.10 -25.84 8.26
CA LEU A 99 -0.81 -24.77 7.55
C LEU A 99 0.00 -23.50 7.30
N ASP A 100 1.28 -23.48 7.67
CA ASP A 100 2.14 -22.40 7.21
C ASP A 100 2.53 -22.65 5.76
N THR A 101 2.20 -21.69 4.89
CA THR A 101 2.25 -21.75 3.41
C THR A 101 3.64 -22.04 2.82
N ARG A 102 4.67 -22.23 3.65
CA ARG A 102 6.04 -22.56 3.23
C ARG A 102 6.49 -23.96 3.64
N ASP A 103 5.78 -24.62 4.56
CA ASP A 103 6.29 -25.81 5.26
C ASP A 103 5.38 -27.04 5.16
N MET A 104 4.27 -26.95 4.44
CA MET A 104 3.27 -28.03 4.36
C MET A 104 3.59 -29.08 3.30
N ASP A 105 3.99 -28.66 2.09
CA ASP A 105 4.54 -29.56 1.06
C ASP A 105 5.71 -30.35 1.65
N ARG A 106 6.54 -29.64 2.42
CA ARG A 106 7.62 -30.22 3.22
C ARG A 106 7.11 -31.14 4.30
N THR A 107 6.08 -30.79 5.07
CA THR A 107 5.57 -31.68 6.13
C THR A 107 5.12 -33.00 5.53
N PHE A 108 4.31 -33.00 4.47
CA PHE A 108 3.88 -34.25 3.81
C PHE A 108 5.00 -34.99 3.08
N GLU A 109 5.96 -34.27 2.51
CA GLU A 109 7.14 -34.86 1.86
C GLU A 109 8.11 -35.45 2.88
N VAL A 110 8.36 -34.77 3.99
CA VAL A 110 9.17 -35.21 5.14
C VAL A 110 8.46 -36.38 5.83
N PHE A 111 7.13 -36.36 5.96
CA PHE A 111 6.36 -37.56 6.29
C PHE A 111 6.63 -38.65 5.25
N GLY A 112 6.34 -38.45 3.97
CA GLY A 112 6.50 -39.45 2.92
C GLY A 112 7.90 -40.07 2.82
N ARG A 113 8.96 -39.27 2.98
CA ARG A 113 10.36 -39.70 3.00
C ARG A 113 10.69 -40.46 4.28
N ASN A 114 10.31 -39.94 5.45
CA ASN A 114 10.61 -40.57 6.73
C ASN A 114 9.74 -41.81 7.00
N LEU A 115 8.52 -41.90 6.46
CA LEU A 115 7.61 -43.04 6.61
C LEU A 115 8.24 -44.36 6.13
N GLN A 116 9.23 -44.32 5.22
CA GLN A 116 9.99 -45.52 4.80
C GLN A 116 10.91 -46.09 5.89
N SER A 117 11.18 -45.32 6.94
CA SER A 117 12.03 -45.70 8.06
C SER A 117 11.27 -45.82 9.38
N ILE A 118 9.94 -45.71 9.34
CA ILE A 118 9.08 -45.81 10.52
C ILE A 118 8.56 -47.23 10.63
N SER A 119 8.98 -47.95 11.68
CA SER A 119 8.48 -49.29 11.97
C SER A 119 7.00 -49.27 12.37
N GLU A 120 6.66 -48.40 13.34
CA GLU A 120 5.33 -48.35 13.94
C GLU A 120 4.95 -46.93 14.41
N ILE A 121 3.70 -46.52 14.20
CA ILE A 121 3.14 -45.31 14.83
C ILE A 121 2.16 -45.75 15.92
N LYS A 122 2.45 -45.36 17.16
CA LYS A 122 1.58 -45.61 18.31
C LYS A 122 0.37 -44.68 18.30
N ALA A 123 0.60 -43.38 18.16
CA ALA A 123 -0.44 -42.37 18.24
C ALA A 123 -0.11 -41.09 17.45
N PHE A 124 -1.14 -40.44 16.90
CA PHE A 124 -1.12 -39.06 16.48
C PHE A 124 -1.77 -38.19 17.56
N LEU A 125 -1.10 -37.12 17.97
CA LEU A 125 -1.64 -36.11 18.86
C LEU A 125 -2.02 -34.89 18.03
N LEU A 126 -3.30 -34.75 17.67
CA LEU A 126 -3.76 -33.61 16.88
C LEU A 126 -4.15 -32.46 17.80
N VAL A 127 -3.30 -31.43 17.81
CA VAL A 127 -3.41 -30.26 18.67
C VAL A 127 -4.28 -29.19 18.01
N LEU A 128 -5.42 -28.89 18.65
CA LEU A 128 -6.41 -27.92 18.21
C LEU A 128 -6.67 -26.89 19.32
N GLU A 129 -6.84 -25.62 18.97
CA GLU A 129 -7.16 -24.61 19.98
C GLU A 129 -8.67 -24.57 20.25
N LEU A 130 -9.06 -24.37 21.51
CA LEU A 130 -10.45 -24.15 21.90
C LEU A 130 -10.87 -22.68 21.68
N GLY A 131 -12.16 -22.50 21.39
CA GLY A 131 -12.77 -21.20 21.17
C GLY A 131 -13.19 -20.95 19.72
N ARG A 132 -13.09 -19.70 19.25
CA ARG A 132 -13.60 -19.30 17.93
C ARG A 132 -12.78 -19.98 16.82
N MET A 133 -13.46 -20.80 16.02
CA MET A 133 -12.87 -21.42 14.83
C MET A 133 -12.41 -20.38 13.80
N THR A 134 -11.11 -20.34 13.59
CA THR A 134 -10.47 -19.59 12.50
C THR A 134 -10.61 -20.35 11.17
N PRO A 135 -10.60 -19.66 10.01
CA PRO A 135 -10.55 -20.31 8.70
C PRO A 135 -9.41 -21.33 8.61
N GLU A 136 -8.24 -21.00 9.18
CA GLU A 136 -7.07 -21.86 9.24
C GLU A 136 -7.38 -23.16 9.99
N GLN A 137 -8.01 -23.11 11.16
CA GLN A 137 -8.39 -24.32 11.89
C GLN A 137 -9.40 -25.18 11.13
N LYS A 138 -10.35 -24.57 10.40
CA LYS A 138 -11.30 -25.32 9.56
C LYS A 138 -10.56 -26.05 8.43
N SER A 139 -9.62 -25.36 7.78
CA SER A 139 -8.76 -25.95 6.77
C SER A 139 -7.89 -27.08 7.33
N LEU A 140 -7.39 -26.95 8.57
CA LEU A 140 -6.60 -27.98 9.23
C LEU A 140 -7.42 -29.25 9.40
N ILE A 141 -8.62 -29.12 9.96
CA ILE A 141 -9.51 -30.25 10.21
C ILE A 141 -9.88 -30.93 8.89
N ALA A 142 -10.25 -30.18 7.86
CA ALA A 142 -10.55 -30.74 6.55
C ALA A 142 -9.37 -31.52 5.95
N CYS A 143 -8.17 -30.95 6.02
CA CYS A 143 -6.94 -31.58 5.54
C CYS A 143 -6.59 -32.84 6.34
N MET A 144 -6.58 -32.75 7.67
CA MET A 144 -6.25 -33.88 8.56
C MET A 144 -7.28 -35.01 8.45
N SER A 145 -8.55 -34.67 8.23
CA SER A 145 -9.60 -35.66 7.99
C SER A 145 -9.37 -36.50 6.75
N THR A 146 -8.74 -35.94 5.71
CA THR A 146 -8.34 -36.69 4.51
C THR A 146 -7.00 -37.40 4.75
N PHE A 147 -6.01 -36.70 5.29
CA PHE A 147 -4.66 -37.23 5.52
C PHE A 147 -4.62 -38.50 6.36
N LEU A 148 -5.29 -38.50 7.52
CA LEU A 148 -5.26 -39.63 8.46
C LEU A 148 -6.09 -40.83 7.97
N GLY A 149 -6.95 -40.63 6.96
CA GLY A 149 -7.89 -41.65 6.49
C GLY A 149 -8.71 -42.29 7.63
N ARG A 150 -9.33 -43.44 7.41
CA ARG A 150 -10.19 -44.06 8.45
C ARG A 150 -9.42 -44.77 9.54
N ARG A 151 -8.33 -45.48 9.19
CA ARG A 151 -7.56 -46.27 10.16
C ARG A 151 -6.74 -45.38 11.08
N ALA A 152 -6.03 -44.38 10.55
CA ALA A 152 -5.15 -43.54 11.36
C ALA A 152 -5.93 -42.58 12.28
N LYS A 153 -7.19 -42.25 11.95
CA LYS A 153 -8.11 -41.57 12.87
C LYS A 153 -8.33 -42.34 14.17
N ARG A 154 -8.37 -43.67 14.14
CA ARG A 154 -8.47 -44.50 15.37
C ARG A 154 -7.21 -44.47 16.22
N ASN A 155 -6.08 -44.08 15.63
CA ASN A 155 -4.82 -43.85 16.31
C ASN A 155 -4.60 -42.36 16.61
N THR A 156 -5.63 -41.52 16.50
CA THR A 156 -5.52 -40.07 16.73
C THR A 156 -6.21 -39.69 18.04
N ILE A 157 -5.50 -38.94 18.89
CA ILE A 157 -6.03 -38.30 20.09
C ILE A 157 -6.14 -36.81 19.82
N LEU A 158 -7.33 -36.24 20.03
CA LEU A 158 -7.50 -34.79 19.97
C LEU A 158 -7.01 -34.15 21.27
N VAL A 159 -6.07 -33.21 21.15
CA VAL A 159 -5.55 -32.43 22.26
C VAL A 159 -5.96 -30.97 22.09
N PHE A 160 -6.74 -30.48 23.03
CA PHE A 160 -7.30 -29.15 23.01
C PHE A 160 -6.45 -28.18 23.83
N THR A 161 -6.01 -27.07 23.25
CA THR A 161 -5.18 -26.05 23.93
C THR A 161 -5.92 -24.73 24.06
N HIS A 162 -5.31 -23.76 24.76
CA HIS A 162 -5.87 -22.41 24.99
C HIS A 162 -7.17 -22.36 25.80
N LEU A 163 -7.42 -23.36 26.66
CA LEU A 163 -8.51 -23.27 27.62
C LEU A 163 -8.31 -22.04 28.53
N ARG A 164 -9.30 -21.14 28.57
CA ARG A 164 -9.17 -19.81 29.19
C ARG A 164 -9.05 -19.83 30.71
N LYS A 165 -9.72 -20.76 31.40
CA LYS A 165 -9.62 -20.92 32.85
C LYS A 165 -10.14 -22.29 33.29
N PRO A 166 -9.41 -23.08 34.10
CA PRO A 166 -9.85 -24.38 34.59
C PRO A 166 -10.73 -24.32 35.86
N GLU A 167 -11.58 -23.30 36.04
CA GLU A 167 -12.31 -23.06 37.30
C GLU A 167 -13.34 -24.17 37.62
N ASN A 168 -13.12 -24.89 38.74
CA ASN A 168 -14.03 -25.90 39.31
C ASN A 168 -14.63 -26.87 38.27
N MET A 169 -13.83 -27.26 37.27
CA MET A 169 -14.26 -28.04 36.12
C MET A 169 -14.21 -29.53 36.40
N THR A 170 -15.25 -30.06 37.04
CA THR A 170 -15.49 -31.51 37.03
C THR A 170 -15.99 -31.93 35.65
N LYS A 171 -15.23 -32.84 35.03
CA LYS A 171 -15.58 -33.71 33.89
C LYS A 171 -15.61 -33.07 32.49
N ASN A 172 -15.50 -33.96 31.50
CA ASN A 172 -15.43 -33.74 30.05
C ASN A 172 -16.49 -32.78 29.46
N ASP A 173 -17.54 -32.47 30.22
CA ASP A 173 -18.74 -31.73 29.83
C ASP A 173 -18.47 -30.30 29.34
N VAL A 174 -17.40 -29.61 29.80
CA VAL A 174 -17.08 -28.25 29.35
C VAL A 174 -16.43 -28.25 27.97
N VAL A 175 -15.51 -29.18 27.73
CA VAL A 175 -14.83 -29.31 26.43
C VAL A 175 -15.88 -29.56 25.36
N GLU A 176 -16.77 -30.54 25.57
CA GLU A 176 -17.83 -30.86 24.61
C GLU A 176 -18.75 -29.68 24.27
N ARG A 177 -19.07 -28.82 25.26
CA ARG A 177 -19.89 -27.62 25.06
C ARG A 177 -19.19 -26.55 24.21
N GLU A 178 -17.88 -26.41 24.34
CA GLU A 178 -17.10 -25.42 23.59
C GLU A 178 -16.64 -25.91 22.21
N LEU A 179 -16.78 -27.21 21.91
CA LEU A 179 -16.41 -27.75 20.59
C LEU A 179 -17.31 -27.21 19.47
N HIS A 180 -16.66 -26.71 18.43
CA HIS A 180 -17.32 -26.44 17.16
C HIS A 180 -17.76 -27.76 16.50
N GLU A 181 -18.79 -27.73 15.65
CA GLU A 181 -19.35 -28.90 14.97
C GLU A 181 -18.27 -29.75 14.27
N LEU A 182 -17.39 -29.14 13.49
CA LEU A 182 -16.24 -29.83 12.86
C LEU A 182 -15.31 -30.55 13.86
N GLN A 183 -15.06 -29.98 15.04
CA GLN A 183 -14.23 -30.62 16.06
C GLN A 183 -14.99 -31.80 16.70
N ARG A 184 -16.31 -31.68 16.89
CA ARG A 184 -17.16 -32.79 17.37
C ARG A 184 -17.21 -33.93 16.36
N THR A 185 -17.40 -33.61 15.07
CA THR A 185 -17.39 -34.61 13.99
C THR A 185 -16.04 -35.34 13.97
N LEU A 186 -14.93 -34.61 14.01
CA LEU A 186 -13.61 -35.23 14.05
C LEU A 186 -13.41 -36.10 15.30
N LEU A 187 -13.83 -35.63 16.48
CA LEU A 187 -13.76 -36.40 17.72
C LEU A 187 -14.52 -37.73 17.59
N ASN A 188 -15.75 -37.68 17.07
CA ASN A 188 -16.57 -38.86 16.82
C ASN A 188 -15.92 -39.81 15.80
N GLU A 189 -15.28 -39.27 14.75
CA GLU A 189 -14.57 -40.08 13.75
C GLU A 189 -13.32 -40.76 14.30
N THR A 190 -12.60 -40.12 15.24
CA THR A 190 -11.48 -40.77 15.91
C THR A 190 -11.93 -41.91 16.81
N GLY A 191 -13.14 -41.83 17.36
CA GLY A 191 -13.68 -42.80 18.33
C GLY A 191 -12.92 -42.81 19.66
N ASN A 192 -11.96 -41.90 19.84
CA ASN A 192 -11.13 -41.77 21.02
C ASN A 192 -11.61 -40.61 21.89
N GLY A 193 -11.23 -40.62 23.17
CA GLY A 193 -11.41 -39.46 24.04
C GLY A 193 -10.57 -38.26 23.57
N SER A 194 -10.80 -37.11 24.20
CA SER A 194 -9.94 -35.94 24.08
C SER A 194 -9.33 -35.55 25.42
N VAL A 195 -8.25 -34.76 25.36
CA VAL A 195 -7.60 -34.14 26.53
C VAL A 195 -7.51 -32.64 26.28
N SER A 196 -7.62 -31.84 27.33
CA SER A 196 -7.52 -30.38 27.22
C SER A 196 -6.43 -29.82 28.14
N TYR A 197 -5.83 -28.70 27.72
CA TYR A 197 -4.81 -27.97 28.45
C TYR A 197 -5.12 -26.47 28.43
N ALA A 198 -4.97 -25.85 29.60
CA ALA A 198 -4.99 -24.41 29.73
C ALA A 198 -3.66 -23.80 29.28
N SER A 199 -3.61 -22.46 29.19
CA SER A 199 -2.35 -21.75 28.91
C SER A 199 -1.25 -22.16 29.90
N PRO A 200 0.00 -22.37 29.47
CA PRO A 200 1.13 -22.74 30.35
C PRO A 200 1.32 -21.78 31.54
N ALA A 201 0.94 -20.51 31.41
CA ALA A 201 0.97 -19.53 32.50
C ALA A 201 0.12 -19.94 33.71
N PHE A 202 -0.86 -20.82 33.51
CA PHE A 202 -1.71 -21.37 34.57
C PHE A 202 -1.12 -22.60 35.26
N TYR A 203 0.00 -23.16 34.76
CA TYR A 203 0.61 -24.36 35.35
C TYR A 203 0.95 -24.16 36.83
N LYS A 204 1.51 -22.99 37.21
CA LYS A 204 1.82 -22.64 38.60
C LYS A 204 0.59 -22.67 39.53
N TYR A 205 -0.60 -22.40 39.00
CA TYR A 205 -1.84 -22.30 39.78
C TYR A 205 -2.68 -23.57 39.73
N PHE A 206 -2.52 -24.40 38.70
CA PHE A 206 -3.37 -25.56 38.42
C PHE A 206 -2.55 -26.81 38.05
N GLY A 207 -1.38 -27.00 38.66
CA GLY A 207 -0.47 -28.11 38.34
C GLY A 207 -1.16 -29.49 38.34
N GLU A 208 -1.99 -29.77 39.33
CA GLU A 208 -2.73 -31.03 39.43
C GLU A 208 -3.65 -31.29 38.21
N TYR A 209 -4.27 -30.26 37.65
CA TYR A 209 -5.07 -30.38 36.42
C TYR A 209 -4.19 -30.79 35.22
N PHE A 210 -3.02 -30.16 35.08
CA PHE A 210 -2.08 -30.51 34.02
C PHE A 210 -1.53 -31.93 34.22
N ASP A 211 -1.19 -32.33 35.44
CA ASP A 211 -0.67 -33.65 35.76
C ASP A 211 -1.71 -34.75 35.51
N ASN A 212 -2.95 -34.53 35.93
CA ASN A 212 -4.06 -35.47 35.70
C ASN A 212 -4.34 -35.67 34.20
N ASN A 213 -4.38 -34.58 33.43
CA ASN A 213 -4.58 -34.64 31.99
C ASN A 213 -3.39 -35.26 31.26
N THR A 214 -2.17 -34.99 31.72
CA THR A 214 -0.94 -35.61 31.22
C THR A 214 -0.93 -37.11 31.46
N LYS A 215 -1.33 -37.54 32.67
CA LYS A 215 -1.46 -38.96 33.03
C LYS A 215 -2.52 -39.63 32.15
N ARG A 216 -3.70 -39.00 31.99
CA ARG A 216 -4.76 -39.50 31.12
C ARG A 216 -4.29 -39.64 29.67
N LEU A 217 -3.60 -38.64 29.13
CA LEU A 217 -3.06 -38.68 27.76
C LEU A 217 -2.05 -39.83 27.60
N LYS A 218 -1.15 -40.01 28.57
CA LYS A 218 -0.19 -41.12 28.59
C LYS A 218 -0.86 -42.50 28.59
N THR A 219 -1.89 -42.69 29.43
CA THR A 219 -2.67 -43.94 29.45
C THR A 219 -3.38 -44.17 28.11
N MET A 220 -4.03 -43.14 27.54
CA MET A 220 -4.67 -43.25 26.21
C MET A 220 -3.67 -43.63 25.12
N ILE A 221 -2.46 -43.08 25.14
CA ILE A 221 -1.39 -43.47 24.20
C ILE A 221 -1.00 -44.92 24.41
N ASN A 222 -0.85 -45.39 25.66
CA ASN A 222 -0.43 -46.76 25.93
C ASN A 222 -1.47 -47.79 25.46
N ASP A 223 -2.76 -47.48 25.63
CA ASP A 223 -3.88 -48.36 25.28
C ASP A 223 -4.10 -48.51 23.76
N MET A 224 -3.51 -47.64 22.92
CA MET A 224 -3.68 -47.71 21.46
C MET A 224 -2.96 -48.90 20.84
N GLU A 225 -3.59 -49.62 19.92
CA GLU A 225 -2.88 -50.59 19.08
C GLU A 225 -1.95 -49.85 18.10
N PRO A 226 -0.64 -50.17 18.02
CA PRO A 226 0.25 -49.50 17.08
C PRO A 226 -0.18 -49.79 15.63
N MET A 227 0.02 -48.80 14.76
CA MET A 227 -0.10 -48.98 13.32
C MET A 227 1.22 -49.44 12.73
N SER A 228 1.17 -50.49 11.92
CA SER A 228 2.33 -50.97 11.17
C SER A 228 2.68 -50.03 10.01
N GLU A 229 3.90 -50.14 9.48
CA GLU A 229 4.30 -49.49 8.22
C GLU A 229 3.28 -49.70 7.08
N TYR A 230 2.72 -50.91 6.97
CA TYR A 230 1.70 -51.23 5.98
C TYR A 230 0.40 -50.43 6.19
N ASP A 231 -0.09 -50.36 7.44
CA ASP A 231 -1.29 -49.59 7.77
C ASP A 231 -1.10 -48.11 7.43
N ILE A 232 0.08 -47.57 7.71
CA ILE A 232 0.43 -46.19 7.43
C ILE A 232 0.37 -45.91 5.92
N ARG A 233 1.02 -46.76 5.11
CA ARG A 233 1.09 -46.59 3.65
C ARG A 233 -0.26 -46.75 2.95
N VAL A 234 -1.13 -47.63 3.46
CA VAL A 234 -2.41 -47.96 2.81
C VAL A 234 -3.53 -47.03 3.25
N HIS A 235 -3.52 -46.57 4.51
CA HIS A 235 -4.66 -45.88 5.07
C HIS A 235 -4.49 -44.37 5.21
N MET A 236 -3.27 -43.85 5.14
CA MET A 236 -3.05 -42.41 5.07
C MET A 236 -3.09 -41.93 3.62
N ASP A 237 -3.66 -40.74 3.39
CA ASP A 237 -3.80 -40.16 2.04
C ASP A 237 -3.15 -38.75 1.95
N PRO A 238 -1.82 -38.69 1.86
CA PRO A 238 -1.10 -37.42 1.69
C PRO A 238 -1.50 -36.68 0.40
N THR A 239 -1.74 -37.42 -0.68
CA THR A 239 -2.10 -36.85 -1.99
C THR A 239 -3.49 -36.22 -1.97
N GLY A 240 -4.48 -36.89 -1.37
CA GLY A 240 -5.81 -36.35 -1.19
C GLY A 240 -5.81 -35.12 -0.28
N ALA A 241 -5.01 -35.13 0.79
CA ALA A 241 -4.82 -33.98 1.65
C ALA A 241 -4.26 -32.76 0.87
N TYR A 242 -3.24 -32.98 0.03
CA TYR A 242 -2.67 -31.96 -0.84
C TYR A 242 -3.72 -31.34 -1.79
N ASN A 243 -4.57 -32.18 -2.39
CA ASN A 243 -5.64 -31.70 -3.28
C ASN A 243 -6.68 -30.85 -2.54
N VAL A 244 -7.10 -31.25 -1.33
CA VAL A 244 -8.02 -30.48 -0.49
C VAL A 244 -7.42 -29.11 -0.15
N LEU A 245 -6.13 -29.07 0.16
CA LEU A 245 -5.42 -27.83 0.45
C LEU A 245 -5.33 -26.91 -0.76
N GLY A 246 -5.00 -27.45 -1.93
CA GLY A 246 -5.01 -26.70 -3.18
C GLY A 246 -6.37 -26.06 -3.46
N GLN A 247 -7.47 -26.78 -3.21
CA GLN A 247 -8.82 -26.23 -3.35
C GLN A 247 -9.12 -25.12 -2.34
N ILE A 248 -8.66 -25.24 -1.09
CA ILE A 248 -8.83 -24.22 -0.06
C ILE A 248 -8.07 -22.95 -0.44
N GLU A 249 -6.83 -23.08 -0.89
CA GLU A 249 -6.00 -21.94 -1.32
C GLU A 249 -6.59 -21.25 -2.57
N LEU A 250 -7.07 -22.02 -3.54
CA LEU A 250 -7.78 -21.49 -4.70
C LEU A 250 -9.04 -20.72 -4.29
N LYS A 251 -9.84 -21.25 -3.35
CA LYS A 251 -11.02 -20.55 -2.82
C LYS A 251 -10.65 -19.21 -2.18
N LYS A 252 -9.62 -19.18 -1.34
CA LYS A 252 -9.13 -17.94 -0.72
C LYS A 252 -8.73 -16.90 -1.78
N ARG A 253 -8.05 -17.33 -2.85
CA ARG A 253 -7.67 -16.43 -3.96
C ARG A 253 -8.88 -15.91 -4.73
N ILE A 254 -9.88 -16.75 -4.97
CA ILE A 254 -11.12 -16.35 -5.64
C ILE A 254 -11.85 -15.29 -4.82
N GLU A 255 -12.04 -15.49 -3.51
CA GLU A 255 -12.69 -14.51 -2.62
C GLU A 255 -11.99 -13.14 -2.65
N VAL A 256 -10.65 -13.13 -2.66
CA VAL A 256 -9.86 -11.89 -2.77
C VAL A 256 -10.08 -11.21 -4.12
N LEU A 257 -10.14 -11.97 -5.22
CA LEU A 257 -10.37 -11.43 -6.55
C LEU A 257 -11.79 -10.87 -6.71
N GLU A 258 -12.79 -11.55 -6.17
CA GLU A 258 -14.18 -11.07 -6.16
C GLU A 258 -14.31 -9.75 -5.39
N GLY A 259 -13.63 -9.61 -4.25
CA GLY A 259 -13.57 -8.34 -3.51
C GLY A 259 -12.99 -7.20 -4.37
N LYS A 260 -11.88 -7.44 -5.05
CA LYS A 260 -11.26 -6.44 -5.96
C LYS A 260 -12.16 -6.11 -7.15
N LEU A 261 -12.90 -7.08 -7.68
CA LEU A 261 -13.82 -6.86 -8.79
C LEU A 261 -14.96 -5.94 -8.37
N ASN A 262 -15.54 -6.16 -7.18
CA ASN A 262 -16.59 -5.31 -6.62
C ASN A 262 -16.10 -3.86 -6.40
N ASP A 263 -14.89 -3.69 -5.87
CA ASP A 263 -14.27 -2.37 -5.70
C ASP A 263 -14.11 -1.65 -7.06
N LEU A 264 -13.68 -2.37 -8.10
CA LEU A 264 -13.56 -1.82 -9.46
C LEU A 264 -14.91 -1.43 -10.06
N GLU A 265 -15.97 -2.21 -9.84
CA GLU A 265 -17.31 -1.87 -10.30
C GLU A 265 -17.85 -0.61 -9.61
N TYR A 266 -17.62 -0.47 -8.30
CA TYR A 266 -17.99 0.73 -7.56
C TYR A 266 -17.29 1.97 -8.15
N LEU A 267 -15.98 1.87 -8.40
CA LEU A 267 -15.20 2.94 -9.01
C LEU A 267 -15.67 3.32 -10.43
N LYS A 268 -16.09 2.33 -11.23
CA LYS A 268 -16.66 2.61 -12.56
C LYS A 268 -17.97 3.40 -12.48
N LYS A 269 -18.83 3.11 -11.49
CA LYS A 269 -20.07 3.86 -11.27
C LYS A 269 -19.80 5.30 -10.84
N ASP A 270 -18.88 5.51 -9.92
CA ASP A 270 -18.47 6.86 -9.49
C ASP A 270 -17.86 7.66 -10.63
N HIS A 271 -17.01 7.04 -11.46
CA HIS A 271 -16.46 7.69 -12.65
C HIS A 271 -17.54 8.08 -13.67
N ALA A 272 -18.53 7.20 -13.90
CA ALA A 272 -19.65 7.50 -14.78
C ALA A 272 -20.51 8.66 -14.26
N LYS A 273 -20.77 8.71 -12.95
CA LYS A 273 -21.47 9.82 -12.29
C LYS A 273 -20.68 11.11 -12.42
N MET A 274 -19.38 11.10 -12.11
CA MET A 274 -18.51 12.28 -12.22
C MET A 274 -18.43 12.80 -13.66
N LYS A 275 -18.39 11.89 -14.66
CA LYS A 275 -18.45 12.27 -16.08
C LYS A 275 -19.76 12.98 -16.42
N LYS A 276 -20.88 12.50 -15.89
CA LYS A 276 -22.19 13.13 -16.08
C LYS A 276 -22.25 14.49 -15.39
N ASP A 277 -21.85 14.58 -14.12
CA ASP A 277 -21.82 15.84 -13.37
C ASP A 277 -20.94 16.90 -14.06
N PHE A 278 -19.82 16.48 -14.67
CA PHE A 278 -18.97 17.37 -15.47
C PHE A 278 -19.62 17.81 -16.79
N GLN A 279 -20.37 16.94 -17.45
CA GLN A 279 -21.14 17.29 -18.66
C GLN A 279 -22.27 18.26 -18.34
N ASP A 280 -22.99 18.03 -17.23
CA ASP A 280 -24.07 18.89 -16.76
C ASP A 280 -23.51 20.27 -16.36
N PHE A 281 -22.39 20.32 -15.62
CA PHE A 281 -21.68 21.55 -15.30
C PHE A 281 -21.22 22.33 -16.55
N ARG A 282 -20.73 21.62 -17.57
CA ARG A 282 -20.34 22.24 -18.87
C ARG A 282 -21.56 22.80 -19.61
N ALA A 283 -22.71 22.15 -19.52
CA ALA A 283 -23.95 22.63 -20.12
C ALA A 283 -24.48 23.88 -19.42
N GLU A 284 -24.37 23.96 -18.08
CA GLU A 284 -24.76 25.13 -17.28
C GLU A 284 -23.87 26.36 -17.54
N MET A 285 -22.57 26.17 -17.75
CA MET A 285 -21.61 27.26 -17.99
C MET A 285 -21.67 27.82 -19.42
N GLY A 286 -22.39 27.16 -20.34
CA GLY A 286 -22.41 27.50 -21.76
C GLY A 286 -21.04 27.29 -22.44
N PRO A 287 -20.93 27.56 -23.77
CA PRO A 287 -19.64 27.54 -24.44
C PRO A 287 -18.69 28.56 -23.79
N PRO A 288 -17.38 28.25 -23.66
CA PRO A 288 -16.42 29.21 -23.14
C PRO A 288 -16.51 30.53 -23.93
N PRO A 289 -16.47 31.70 -23.28
CA PRO A 289 -16.58 32.96 -23.98
C PRO A 289 -15.51 33.07 -25.06
N GLN A 290 -15.91 33.37 -26.29
CA GLN A 290 -15.03 33.42 -27.48
C GLN A 290 -14.02 34.59 -27.50
N SER A 291 -13.54 35.07 -26.35
CA SER A 291 -12.37 35.95 -26.33
C SER A 291 -11.58 35.82 -25.03
N GLU A 292 -10.57 34.95 -25.07
CA GLU A 292 -9.58 34.74 -24.00
C GLU A 292 -8.86 36.06 -23.63
N LYS A 293 -8.32 36.19 -22.42
CA LYS A 293 -7.61 37.40 -21.95
C LYS A 293 -6.26 37.59 -22.67
N CYS A 294 -6.23 38.32 -23.78
CA CYS A 294 -5.05 38.42 -24.64
C CYS A 294 -4.80 39.87 -25.09
N PHE A 295 -3.53 40.14 -25.41
CA PHE A 295 -3.04 41.38 -25.99
C PHE A 295 -2.80 41.22 -27.49
N ASP A 296 -2.80 42.35 -28.21
CA ASP A 296 -2.37 42.39 -29.60
C ASP A 296 -0.86 42.10 -29.69
N LEU A 297 -0.44 41.37 -30.74
CA LEU A 297 0.96 40.97 -30.92
C LEU A 297 1.94 42.15 -31.00
N ASP A 298 1.48 43.30 -31.49
CA ASP A 298 2.29 44.53 -31.63
C ASP A 298 2.22 45.44 -30.40
N THR A 299 1.48 45.07 -29.35
CA THR A 299 1.45 45.79 -28.07
C THR A 299 2.87 45.91 -27.52
N ARG A 300 3.30 47.11 -27.12
CA ARG A 300 4.68 47.32 -26.66
C ARG A 300 4.82 47.17 -25.16
N VAL A 301 5.90 46.53 -24.74
CA VAL A 301 6.31 46.41 -23.33
C VAL A 301 7.74 46.90 -23.16
N LEU A 302 8.05 47.42 -21.97
CA LEU A 302 9.37 47.92 -21.62
C LEU A 302 10.19 46.83 -20.93
N LEU A 303 11.36 46.48 -21.47
CA LEU A 303 12.32 45.57 -20.83
C LEU A 303 13.17 46.29 -19.77
N GLU A 304 13.75 45.54 -18.84
CA GLU A 304 14.63 46.04 -17.77
C GLU A 304 15.87 46.78 -18.31
N ASN A 305 16.31 46.49 -19.54
CA ASN A 305 17.35 47.24 -20.25
C ASN A 305 16.87 48.57 -20.87
N ASN A 306 15.65 49.00 -20.55
CA ASN A 306 14.98 50.20 -21.05
C ASN A 306 14.66 50.20 -22.56
N VAL A 307 14.57 49.02 -23.18
CA VAL A 307 14.16 48.89 -24.59
C VAL A 307 12.67 48.52 -24.67
N PHE A 308 11.93 49.21 -25.54
CA PHE A 308 10.58 48.80 -25.89
C PHE A 308 10.60 47.74 -26.98
N ILE A 309 9.95 46.62 -26.72
CA ILE A 309 9.75 45.54 -27.70
C ILE A 309 8.26 45.23 -27.86
N PRO A 310 7.82 44.76 -29.03
CA PRO A 310 6.46 44.24 -29.19
C PRO A 310 6.32 42.91 -28.44
N MET A 311 5.12 42.61 -27.94
CA MET A 311 4.87 41.41 -27.13
C MET A 311 5.19 40.10 -27.86
N LYS A 312 5.05 40.05 -29.20
CA LYS A 312 5.45 38.87 -30.00
C LYS A 312 6.93 38.49 -29.91
N ASP A 313 7.78 39.43 -29.53
CA ASP A 313 9.23 39.24 -29.41
C ASP A 313 9.66 38.96 -27.95
N VAL A 314 8.72 38.99 -27.00
CA VAL A 314 8.97 38.67 -25.58
C VAL A 314 9.20 37.18 -25.42
N SER A 315 10.28 36.81 -24.73
CA SER A 315 10.66 35.44 -24.42
C SER A 315 10.44 35.12 -22.94
N LEU A 316 10.32 33.82 -22.62
CA LEU A 316 10.30 33.38 -21.23
C LEU A 316 11.61 33.75 -20.54
N GLY A 317 11.52 34.25 -19.31
CA GLY A 317 12.66 34.77 -18.56
C GLY A 317 12.91 36.27 -18.75
N ASP A 318 12.36 36.89 -19.80
CA ASP A 318 12.47 38.35 -19.97
C ASP A 318 11.83 39.08 -18.78
N ARG A 319 12.52 40.12 -18.30
CA ARG A 319 12.01 40.98 -17.22
C ARG A 319 11.39 42.23 -17.83
N ILE A 320 10.06 42.25 -17.86
CA ILE A 320 9.26 43.35 -18.41
C ILE A 320 8.68 44.23 -17.30
N CYS A 321 8.39 45.48 -17.63
CA CYS A 321 7.82 46.44 -16.69
C CYS A 321 6.40 46.00 -16.26
N SER A 322 6.23 45.82 -14.95
CA SER A 322 5.00 45.37 -14.30
C SER A 322 4.33 46.47 -13.48
N GLY A 323 4.87 47.69 -13.49
CA GLY A 323 4.29 48.85 -12.81
C GLY A 323 5.36 49.73 -12.19
N MET A 324 4.97 50.44 -11.13
CA MET A 324 5.87 51.32 -10.39
C MET A 324 5.71 51.15 -8.88
N ARG A 325 6.84 51.22 -8.18
CA ARG A 325 6.89 51.22 -6.71
C ARG A 325 7.91 52.24 -6.23
N ASN A 326 7.50 53.09 -5.29
CA ASN A 326 8.36 54.12 -4.69
C ASN A 326 9.05 55.03 -5.73
N GLY A 327 8.32 55.42 -6.79
CA GLY A 327 8.84 56.29 -7.86
C GLY A 327 9.83 55.63 -8.83
N LYS A 328 10.03 54.30 -8.75
CA LYS A 328 10.86 53.54 -9.69
C LYS A 328 10.02 52.54 -10.47
N LEU A 329 10.41 52.29 -11.72
CA LEU A 329 9.85 51.21 -12.54
C LEU A 329 10.15 49.85 -11.88
N GLU A 330 9.15 48.98 -11.83
CA GLU A 330 9.26 47.63 -11.28
C GLU A 330 9.22 46.61 -12.42
N PHE A 331 10.25 45.77 -12.53
CA PHE A 331 10.37 44.76 -13.59
C PHE A 331 10.14 43.35 -13.03
N SER A 332 9.29 42.58 -13.70
CA SER A 332 8.96 41.20 -13.36
C SER A 332 9.30 40.25 -14.50
N GLU A 333 9.80 39.08 -14.13
CA GLU A 333 10.02 37.97 -15.07
C GLU A 333 8.69 37.50 -15.67
N VAL A 334 8.68 37.31 -16.99
CA VAL A 334 7.66 36.55 -17.73
C VAL A 334 7.98 35.07 -17.58
N TYR A 335 7.19 34.37 -16.75
CA TYR A 335 7.43 32.96 -16.44
C TYR A 335 6.56 32.02 -17.28
N LEU A 336 5.55 32.56 -17.98
CA LEU A 336 4.65 31.76 -18.80
C LEU A 336 4.00 32.57 -19.93
N ILE A 337 3.90 31.98 -21.12
CA ILE A 337 3.07 32.42 -22.24
C ILE A 337 2.00 31.34 -22.43
N THR A 338 0.73 31.68 -22.19
CA THR A 338 -0.40 30.74 -22.29
C THR A 338 -1.02 30.69 -23.65
N HIS A 339 -1.03 31.83 -24.35
CA HIS A 339 -1.60 31.96 -25.67
C HIS A 339 -0.57 32.63 -26.56
N ASN A 340 -0.34 32.06 -27.73
CA ASN A 340 0.51 32.66 -28.75
C ASN A 340 0.05 32.11 -30.10
N GLU A 341 -0.81 32.86 -30.77
CA GLU A 341 -1.37 32.51 -32.07
C GLU A 341 -1.15 33.70 -33.01
N GLU A 342 -0.68 33.44 -34.23
CA GLU A 342 -0.32 34.51 -35.17
C GLU A 342 -1.36 34.71 -36.27
N ILE A 343 -2.19 33.69 -36.53
CA ILE A 343 -3.04 33.64 -37.72
C ILE A 343 -4.52 33.86 -37.38
N ALA A 344 -4.95 33.53 -36.16
CA ALA A 344 -6.36 33.63 -35.77
C ALA A 344 -6.90 35.06 -35.90
N LYS A 345 -8.13 35.19 -36.43
CA LYS A 345 -8.83 36.48 -36.47
C LYS A 345 -9.44 36.76 -35.10
N THR A 346 -8.94 37.78 -34.41
CA THR A 346 -9.34 38.12 -33.04
C THR A 346 -10.00 39.49 -32.99
N GLU A 347 -11.10 39.58 -32.24
CA GLU A 347 -11.78 40.85 -31.94
C GLU A 347 -11.08 41.56 -30.76
N TYR A 348 -10.64 42.79 -30.97
CA TYR A 348 -10.00 43.64 -29.97
C TYR A 348 -10.87 44.86 -29.64
N ARG A 349 -10.84 45.25 -28.36
CA ARG A 349 -11.21 46.60 -27.94
C ARG A 349 -9.99 47.51 -28.13
N LYS A 350 -10.11 48.48 -29.03
CA LYS A 350 -9.14 49.57 -29.22
C LYS A 350 -9.54 50.73 -28.34
N ILE A 351 -8.73 50.99 -27.33
CA ILE A 351 -8.97 51.96 -26.27
C ILE A 351 -8.01 53.12 -26.48
N GLY A 352 -8.53 54.26 -26.91
CA GLY A 352 -7.81 55.52 -26.89
C GLY A 352 -7.82 56.10 -25.48
N TYR A 353 -6.69 56.64 -25.04
CA TYR A 353 -6.59 57.31 -23.75
C TYR A 353 -5.70 58.54 -23.83
N ASN A 354 -5.87 59.46 -22.88
CA ASN A 354 -5.02 60.64 -22.71
C ASN A 354 -4.59 60.73 -21.24
N ASN A 355 -3.27 60.69 -21.01
CA ASN A 355 -2.67 60.70 -19.67
C ASN A 355 -2.28 62.12 -19.19
N GLY A 356 -2.71 63.16 -19.92
CA GLY A 356 -2.41 64.57 -19.64
C GLY A 356 -1.10 65.06 -20.26
N SER A 357 -0.21 64.16 -20.68
CA SER A 357 1.03 64.50 -21.40
C SER A 357 0.96 64.08 -22.87
N GLU A 358 0.46 62.88 -23.14
CA GLU A 358 0.36 62.29 -24.47
C GLU A 358 -0.93 61.48 -24.62
N SER A 359 -1.35 61.30 -25.88
CA SER A 359 -2.43 60.38 -26.23
C SER A 359 -1.86 59.03 -26.65
N GLY A 360 -2.45 57.95 -26.14
CA GLY A 360 -2.04 56.58 -26.42
C GLY A 360 -3.20 55.71 -26.87
N VAL A 361 -2.88 54.52 -27.37
CA VAL A 361 -3.85 53.51 -27.80
C VAL A 361 -3.42 52.17 -27.24
N LEU A 362 -4.34 51.47 -26.59
CA LEU A 362 -4.17 50.11 -26.09
C LEU A 362 -5.14 49.17 -26.81
N ARG A 363 -4.69 47.96 -27.11
CA ARG A 363 -5.51 46.91 -27.74
C ARG A 363 -5.49 45.65 -26.90
N LEU A 364 -6.66 45.20 -26.49
CA LEU A 364 -6.84 43.95 -25.75
C LEU A 364 -8.21 43.35 -26.02
N THR A 365 -8.35 42.05 -25.77
CA THR A 365 -9.63 41.37 -25.89
C THR A 365 -10.64 41.87 -24.86
N ALA A 366 -11.93 41.69 -25.15
CA ALA A 366 -13.02 42.24 -24.35
C ALA A 366 -12.95 41.87 -22.86
N LEU A 367 -12.50 40.65 -22.54
CA LEU A 367 -12.44 40.11 -21.19
C LEU A 367 -11.12 40.37 -20.44
N HIS A 368 -10.17 41.10 -21.03
CA HIS A 368 -8.92 41.40 -20.34
C HIS A 368 -9.10 42.56 -19.33
N HIS A 369 -8.46 42.44 -18.16
CA HIS A 369 -8.65 43.36 -17.04
C HIS A 369 -7.64 44.51 -17.07
N ILE A 370 -8.15 45.73 -16.89
CA ILE A 370 -7.35 46.95 -16.81
C ILE A 370 -7.55 47.56 -15.44
N PHE A 371 -6.49 48.13 -14.86
CA PHE A 371 -6.61 48.86 -13.60
C PHE A 371 -7.30 50.22 -13.81
N VAL A 372 -8.35 50.47 -13.04
CA VAL A 372 -9.21 51.65 -13.11
C VAL A 372 -9.28 52.39 -11.75
N ASN A 373 -9.66 53.67 -11.79
CA ASN A 373 -10.15 54.46 -10.65
C ASN A 373 -9.25 54.61 -9.39
N GLY A 374 -7.92 54.49 -9.52
CA GLY A 374 -6.96 54.94 -8.49
C GLY A 374 -6.74 53.96 -7.33
N ASP A 375 -7.78 53.23 -6.92
CA ASP A 375 -7.74 52.27 -5.79
C ASP A 375 -7.26 50.87 -6.20
N ARG A 376 -6.47 50.76 -7.28
CA ARG A 376 -6.03 49.49 -7.88
C ARG A 376 -7.17 48.49 -8.15
N THR A 377 -8.38 48.98 -8.33
CA THR A 377 -9.50 48.15 -8.79
C THR A 377 -9.30 47.82 -10.26
N THR A 378 -9.77 46.66 -10.71
CA THR A 378 -9.72 46.28 -12.12
C THR A 378 -11.12 46.16 -12.69
N ASP A 379 -11.28 46.48 -13.96
CA ASP A 379 -12.51 46.24 -14.71
C ASP A 379 -12.19 45.63 -16.08
N PHE A 380 -13.19 45.02 -16.71
CA PHE A 380 -13.08 44.45 -18.05
C PHE A 380 -12.96 45.54 -19.11
N ALA A 381 -12.20 45.26 -20.17
CA ALA A 381 -12.06 46.15 -21.32
C ALA A 381 -13.40 46.57 -21.93
N HIS A 382 -14.37 45.65 -21.98
CA HIS A 382 -15.70 45.94 -22.53
C HIS A 382 -16.56 46.85 -21.63
N ASN A 383 -16.20 47.03 -20.36
CA ASN A 383 -16.92 47.90 -19.42
C ASN A 383 -16.40 49.34 -19.44
N LEU A 384 -15.34 49.64 -20.19
CA LEU A 384 -14.80 51.00 -20.26
C LEU A 384 -15.76 51.94 -20.99
N ILE A 385 -16.05 53.07 -20.35
CA ILE A 385 -16.93 54.11 -20.90
C ILE A 385 -16.07 55.33 -21.26
N PRO A 386 -16.05 55.76 -22.53
CA PRO A 386 -15.35 56.98 -22.95
C PRO A 386 -15.73 58.20 -22.11
N LEU A 387 -14.76 59.04 -21.80
CA LEU A 387 -14.84 60.28 -21.01
C LEU A 387 -15.27 60.10 -19.54
N LYS A 388 -15.68 58.89 -19.13
CA LYS A 388 -16.12 58.56 -17.78
C LYS A 388 -15.11 57.71 -17.03
N THR A 389 -14.57 56.66 -17.68
CA THR A 389 -13.62 55.75 -17.04
C THR A 389 -12.20 56.32 -17.08
N LYS A 390 -11.49 56.21 -15.95
CA LYS A 390 -10.07 56.54 -15.84
C LYS A 390 -9.25 55.27 -15.63
N ILE A 391 -8.22 55.09 -16.44
CA ILE A 391 -7.29 53.95 -16.39
C ILE A 391 -5.93 54.39 -15.84
N LEU A 392 -5.17 53.48 -15.25
CA LEU A 392 -3.81 53.78 -14.82
C LEU A 392 -2.83 53.67 -16.00
N ALA A 393 -2.23 54.80 -16.39
CA ALA A 393 -1.25 54.86 -17.47
C ALA A 393 0.03 55.58 -17.02
N PHE A 394 1.17 55.14 -17.54
CA PHE A 394 2.47 55.74 -17.33
C PHE A 394 2.65 56.94 -18.25
N ASN A 395 3.08 58.08 -17.70
CA ASN A 395 3.31 59.32 -18.45
C ASN A 395 4.79 59.61 -18.73
N GLY A 396 5.69 58.63 -18.50
CA GLY A 396 7.13 58.81 -18.58
C GLY A 396 7.81 59.12 -17.25
N LYS A 397 7.05 59.54 -16.22
CA LYS A 397 7.56 59.78 -14.86
C LYS A 397 6.86 58.94 -13.80
N GLU A 398 5.53 58.86 -13.85
CA GLU A 398 4.72 58.16 -12.86
C GLU A 398 3.46 57.54 -13.48
N LEU A 399 2.77 56.69 -12.72
CA LEU A 399 1.45 56.17 -13.07
C LEU A 399 0.38 57.20 -12.69
N VAL A 400 -0.34 57.70 -13.69
CA VAL A 400 -1.42 58.68 -13.53
C VAL A 400 -2.75 58.11 -13.99
N LEU A 401 -3.83 58.72 -13.51
CA LEU A 401 -5.17 58.40 -14.00
C LEU A 401 -5.42 59.08 -15.35
N ALA A 402 -5.31 58.30 -16.42
CA ALA A 402 -5.59 58.72 -17.79
C ALA A 402 -7.07 58.56 -18.12
N THR A 403 -7.64 59.55 -18.80
CA THR A 403 -9.04 59.51 -19.24
C THR A 403 -9.14 58.69 -20.52
N VAL A 404 -10.04 57.72 -20.54
CA VAL A 404 -10.38 56.99 -21.77
C VAL A 404 -11.09 57.94 -22.73
N THR A 405 -10.56 58.13 -23.94
CA THR A 405 -11.09 59.08 -24.93
C THR A 405 -12.06 58.43 -25.90
N ASN A 406 -11.81 57.17 -26.29
CA ASN A 406 -12.66 56.41 -27.19
C ASN A 406 -12.46 54.89 -26.97
N VAL A 407 -13.52 54.11 -27.17
CA VAL A 407 -13.48 52.63 -27.17
C VAL A 407 -14.19 52.15 -28.42
N THR A 408 -13.44 51.55 -29.35
CA THR A 408 -13.98 50.95 -30.57
C THR A 408 -13.62 49.46 -30.63
N THR A 409 -14.34 48.70 -31.45
CA THR A 409 -13.97 47.32 -31.78
C THR A 409 -13.20 47.29 -33.10
N GLU A 410 -12.13 46.49 -33.19
CA GLU A 410 -11.47 46.15 -34.45
C GLU A 410 -11.04 44.69 -34.50
N PHE A 411 -10.93 44.11 -35.70
CA PHE A 411 -10.42 42.75 -35.89
C PHE A 411 -8.96 42.79 -36.32
N ARG A 412 -8.10 42.02 -35.65
CA ARG A 412 -6.69 41.86 -36.01
C ARG A 412 -6.32 40.38 -36.06
N ARG A 413 -5.16 40.08 -36.65
CA ARG A 413 -4.63 38.71 -36.69
C ARG A 413 -3.72 38.48 -35.49
N GLY A 414 -3.90 37.33 -34.88
CA GLY A 414 -3.11 36.84 -33.78
C GLY A 414 -3.44 37.47 -32.43
N TYR A 415 -2.92 36.84 -31.39
CA TYR A 415 -3.07 37.25 -30.00
C TYR A 415 -1.99 36.58 -29.13
N ILE A 416 -1.62 37.28 -28.05
CA ILE A 416 -0.68 36.75 -27.07
C ILE A 416 -1.18 36.97 -25.65
N GLY A 417 -1.06 35.94 -24.82
CA GLY A 417 -1.38 35.96 -23.40
C GLY A 417 -0.15 35.51 -22.62
N MET A 418 0.31 36.34 -21.70
CA MET A 418 1.52 36.07 -20.91
C MET A 418 1.30 36.40 -19.43
N PHE A 419 2.05 35.74 -18.56
CA PHE A 419 2.01 35.90 -17.12
C PHE A 419 3.36 36.34 -16.59
N THR A 420 3.33 37.42 -15.80
CA THR A 420 4.46 37.88 -15.01
C THR A 420 4.33 37.39 -13.58
N ARG A 421 5.47 37.16 -12.88
CA ARG A 421 5.44 36.75 -11.46
C ARG A 421 4.67 37.74 -10.56
N LYS A 422 4.57 39.02 -10.97
CA LYS A 422 3.80 40.05 -10.26
C LYS A 422 2.31 40.05 -10.55
N GLY A 423 1.87 39.45 -11.65
CA GLY A 423 0.45 39.48 -12.04
C GLY A 423 0.02 40.73 -12.81
N THR A 424 0.95 41.62 -13.13
CA THR A 424 0.70 42.90 -13.79
C THR A 424 1.69 43.16 -14.92
N ILE A 425 1.24 43.89 -15.93
CA ILE A 425 2.04 44.22 -17.12
C ILE A 425 1.74 45.68 -17.50
N LEU A 426 2.77 46.44 -17.85
CA LEU A 426 2.63 47.75 -18.46
C LEU A 426 2.63 47.60 -19.99
N ALA A 427 1.43 47.55 -20.58
CA ALA A 427 1.19 47.30 -21.99
C ALA A 427 0.81 48.61 -22.69
N ASP A 428 1.53 49.04 -23.73
CA ASP A 428 1.38 50.36 -24.37
C ASP A 428 1.22 51.49 -23.34
N ASN A 429 2.07 51.46 -22.30
CA ASN A 429 2.07 52.37 -21.15
C ASN A 429 0.82 52.31 -20.24
N VAL A 430 -0.08 51.35 -20.40
CA VAL A 430 -1.24 51.16 -19.52
C VAL A 430 -1.01 49.97 -18.59
N LEU A 431 -1.36 50.11 -17.32
CA LEU A 431 -1.24 49.04 -16.35
C LEU A 431 -2.41 48.06 -16.48
N CYS A 432 -2.09 46.81 -16.82
CA CYS A 432 -3.04 45.72 -17.02
C CYS A 432 -2.78 44.57 -16.05
N SER A 433 -3.83 43.79 -15.75
CA SER A 433 -3.72 42.56 -14.96
C SER A 433 -3.57 41.37 -15.88
N CYS A 434 -2.53 40.56 -15.68
CA CYS A 434 -2.36 39.34 -16.46
C CYS A 434 -3.13 38.14 -15.90
N TYR A 435 -3.78 38.26 -14.73
CA TYR A 435 -4.58 37.20 -14.13
C TYR A 435 -6.07 37.25 -14.51
N ALA A 436 -6.67 36.07 -14.66
CA ALA A 436 -8.11 35.93 -14.74
C ALA A 436 -8.77 36.31 -13.39
N GLU A 437 -9.83 37.11 -13.41
CA GLU A 437 -10.71 37.24 -12.24
C GLU A 437 -11.85 36.23 -12.48
N CYS A 438 -11.95 35.24 -11.61
CA CYS A 438 -12.94 34.18 -11.66
C CYS A 438 -13.62 34.08 -10.29
N LYS A 439 -14.54 34.99 -10.02
CA LYS A 439 -15.46 34.84 -8.88
C LYS A 439 -16.52 33.81 -9.27
N PRO A 440 -16.85 32.80 -8.44
CA PRO A 440 -16.56 32.65 -7.00
C PRO A 440 -15.27 31.86 -6.66
N LEU A 441 -14.55 31.33 -7.65
CA LEU A 441 -13.39 30.44 -7.49
C LEU A 441 -12.05 31.19 -7.34
N GLN A 442 -12.06 32.48 -7.02
CA GLN A 442 -10.87 33.34 -7.07
C GLN A 442 -9.74 32.83 -6.15
N ASN A 443 -10.09 32.40 -4.92
CA ASN A 443 -9.14 31.84 -3.97
C ASN A 443 -8.52 30.53 -4.47
N PHE A 444 -9.30 29.73 -5.20
CA PHE A 444 -8.83 28.48 -5.79
C PHE A 444 -7.86 28.75 -6.95
N ILE A 445 -8.19 29.69 -7.83
CA ILE A 445 -7.28 30.11 -8.91
C ILE A 445 -5.98 30.68 -8.36
N HIS A 446 -6.03 31.48 -7.29
CA HIS A 446 -4.82 31.97 -6.62
C HIS A 446 -3.94 30.84 -6.08
N LEU A 447 -4.53 29.79 -5.48
CA LEU A 447 -3.79 28.62 -5.01
C LEU A 447 -3.10 27.87 -6.16
N VAL A 448 -3.81 27.65 -7.27
CA VAL A 448 -3.26 26.98 -8.47
C VAL A 448 -2.12 27.80 -9.09
N ILE A 449 -2.29 29.12 -9.19
CA ILE A 449 -1.25 30.04 -9.68
C ILE A 449 -0.04 30.05 -8.73
N PHE A 450 -0.26 30.07 -7.43
CA PHE A 450 0.82 30.04 -6.44
C PHE A 450 1.66 28.77 -6.56
N LEU A 451 1.00 27.61 -6.73
CA LEU A 451 1.68 26.33 -6.94
C LEU A 451 2.44 26.31 -8.27
N LEU A 452 1.87 26.90 -9.33
CA LEU A 452 2.55 27.09 -10.61
C LEU A 452 3.79 27.99 -10.48
N GLN A 453 3.71 29.08 -9.71
CA GLN A 453 4.84 29.97 -9.44
C GLN A 453 5.97 29.24 -8.70
N LEU A 454 5.64 28.35 -7.76
CA LEU A 454 6.62 27.58 -6.98
C LEU A 454 7.33 26.53 -7.85
N ILE A 455 6.60 25.84 -8.73
CA ILE A 455 7.19 24.84 -9.64
C ILE A 455 8.10 25.50 -10.69
N THR A 456 7.71 26.66 -11.20
CA THR A 456 8.49 27.44 -12.18
C THR A 456 9.70 28.17 -11.55
N LEU A 457 9.93 28.04 -10.23
CA LEU A 457 11.20 28.42 -9.59
C LEU A 457 12.23 27.27 -9.61
N LEU A 458 11.77 26.03 -9.68
CA LEU A 458 12.63 24.83 -9.64
C LEU A 458 13.19 24.46 -11.02
N TYR A 459 12.52 24.89 -12.10
CA TYR A 459 12.95 24.68 -13.48
C TYR A 459 13.41 26.01 -14.09
N SER A 460 14.72 26.14 -14.34
CA SER A 460 15.27 27.28 -15.07
C SER A 460 14.76 27.27 -16.52
N SER A 461 14.31 28.44 -16.98
CA SER A 461 13.82 28.72 -18.33
C SER A 461 14.91 28.48 -19.39
N GLY A 462 15.13 27.22 -19.76
CA GLY A 462 15.94 26.83 -20.91
C GLY A 462 15.18 27.08 -22.21
N ASP A 463 15.84 27.77 -23.14
CA ASP A 463 15.38 28.19 -24.47
C ASP A 463 14.25 27.34 -25.07
N SER A 464 13.06 27.95 -25.21
CA SER A 464 12.23 27.83 -26.41
C SER A 464 10.91 28.58 -26.20
N LYS A 465 10.39 29.18 -27.27
CA LYS A 465 9.00 29.67 -27.42
C LYS A 465 7.93 28.55 -27.29
N LYS A 466 8.23 27.47 -26.56
CA LYS A 466 7.36 26.31 -26.36
C LYS A 466 6.66 26.42 -25.01
N LEU A 467 5.44 25.91 -24.98
CA LEU A 467 4.62 25.74 -23.77
C LEU A 467 5.46 25.06 -22.66
N HIS A 468 5.45 25.64 -21.45
CA HIS A 468 6.23 25.13 -20.31
C HIS A 468 6.02 23.61 -20.13
N PRO A 469 7.05 22.79 -19.82
CA PRO A 469 6.93 21.33 -19.71
C PRO A 469 5.75 20.86 -18.84
N TYR A 470 5.48 21.60 -17.76
CA TYR A 470 4.31 21.39 -16.90
C TYR A 470 2.95 21.60 -17.60
N LEU A 471 2.82 22.62 -18.47
CA LEU A 471 1.62 22.83 -19.28
C LEU A 471 1.48 21.77 -20.37
N ARG A 472 2.61 21.26 -20.89
CA ARG A 472 2.61 20.06 -21.72
C ARG A 472 2.07 18.86 -20.95
N ILE A 473 2.46 18.67 -19.69
CA ILE A 473 1.91 17.62 -18.83
C ILE A 473 0.42 17.85 -18.55
N LEU A 474 -0.01 19.07 -18.22
CA LEU A 474 -1.43 19.39 -18.00
C LEU A 474 -2.27 19.23 -19.27
N MET A 475 -1.78 19.67 -20.43
CA MET A 475 -2.44 19.44 -21.73
C MET A 475 -2.40 17.96 -22.13
N HIS A 476 -1.33 17.24 -21.82
CA HIS A 476 -1.26 15.80 -22.07
C HIS A 476 -2.24 15.07 -21.16
N MET A 477 -2.39 15.46 -19.91
CA MET A 477 -3.43 14.96 -18.99
C MET A 477 -4.85 15.36 -19.42
N TYR A 478 -5.03 16.56 -19.99
CA TYR A 478 -6.29 16.97 -20.61
C TYR A 478 -6.63 16.10 -21.84
N SER A 479 -5.63 15.79 -22.68
CA SER A 479 -5.78 14.87 -23.83
C SER A 479 -5.91 13.40 -23.43
N LEU A 480 -5.30 12.98 -22.33
CA LEU A 480 -5.41 11.64 -21.74
C LEU A 480 -6.71 11.49 -20.92
N GLY A 481 -7.42 12.58 -20.63
CA GLY A 481 -8.81 12.53 -20.20
C GLY A 481 -9.75 11.88 -21.24
N GLU A 482 -9.31 11.73 -22.49
CA GLU A 482 -9.96 10.91 -23.53
C GLU A 482 -9.36 9.52 -23.70
N VAL A 483 -8.21 9.20 -23.10
CA VAL A 483 -7.56 7.88 -23.21
C VAL A 483 -7.16 7.37 -21.82
N THR A 484 -7.99 6.47 -21.30
CA THR A 484 -7.76 5.51 -20.20
C THR A 484 -6.30 5.37 -19.78
N ILE A 485 -5.95 5.81 -18.56
CA ILE A 485 -4.64 5.58 -17.96
C ILE A 485 -4.71 4.36 -17.02
N GLU A 486 -4.35 3.20 -17.55
CA GLU A 486 -3.91 2.03 -16.77
C GLU A 486 -2.43 2.20 -16.40
N SER A 487 -2.12 2.72 -15.22
CA SER A 487 -0.78 2.55 -14.65
C SER A 487 -0.78 2.66 -13.12
N GLY A 488 0.17 1.97 -12.47
CA GLY A 488 0.29 1.87 -11.00
C GLY A 488 0.46 3.20 -10.26
N LEU A 489 0.72 4.30 -10.97
CA LEU A 489 0.69 5.66 -10.42
C LEU A 489 -0.74 6.07 -10.02
N ALA A 490 -1.75 5.62 -10.76
CA ALA A 490 -3.16 5.86 -10.49
C ALA A 490 -3.60 5.22 -9.16
N GLN A 491 -3.16 4.00 -8.86
CA GLN A 491 -3.48 3.35 -7.57
C GLN A 491 -2.86 4.07 -6.36
N ARG A 492 -1.66 4.65 -6.53
CA ARG A 492 -1.00 5.44 -5.48
C ARG A 492 -1.68 6.79 -5.28
N LEU A 493 -2.03 7.49 -6.36
CA LEU A 493 -2.81 8.73 -6.33
C LEU A 493 -4.21 8.50 -5.75
N GLN A 494 -4.86 7.39 -6.10
CA GLN A 494 -6.19 7.03 -5.62
C GLN A 494 -6.19 6.68 -4.12
N LYS A 495 -5.16 5.99 -3.61
CA LYS A 495 -4.99 5.78 -2.16
C LYS A 495 -4.75 7.08 -1.40
N ALA A 496 -3.97 8.01 -1.95
CA ALA A 496 -3.76 9.33 -1.37
C ALA A 496 -5.05 10.16 -1.37
N LEU A 497 -5.84 10.10 -2.44
CA LEU A 497 -7.16 10.73 -2.57
C LEU A 497 -8.19 10.17 -1.58
N VAL A 498 -8.20 8.85 -1.34
CA VAL A 498 -9.08 8.21 -0.35
C VAL A 498 -8.72 8.58 1.09
N ALA A 499 -7.43 8.80 1.39
CA ALA A 499 -6.99 9.27 2.71
C ALA A 499 -7.45 10.72 2.99
N VAL A 500 -7.46 11.58 1.97
CA VAL A 500 -7.97 12.95 2.05
C VAL A 500 -9.50 12.98 2.19
N ASN A 501 -10.21 12.01 1.61
CA ASN A 501 -11.67 11.92 1.66
C ASN A 501 -12.24 11.56 3.05
N ARG A 502 -11.44 10.93 3.93
CA ARG A 502 -11.85 10.63 5.32
C ARG A 502 -11.98 11.88 6.22
N ILE A 503 -11.49 13.04 5.78
CA ILE A 503 -11.50 14.30 6.54
C ILE A 503 -12.72 15.18 6.16
N GLY A 504 -13.60 14.72 5.27
CA GLY A 504 -14.89 15.37 5.02
C GLY A 504 -14.81 16.76 4.38
N LEU A 505 -13.81 17.00 3.53
CA LEU A 505 -13.63 18.28 2.83
C LEU A 505 -13.55 18.05 1.30
N ASN A 506 -14.46 18.68 0.56
CA ASN A 506 -14.64 18.61 -0.91
C ASN A 506 -13.43 19.16 -1.70
N TYR A 507 -12.30 18.47 -1.71
CA TYR A 507 -11.08 18.96 -2.37
C TYR A 507 -10.26 17.87 -3.06
N TYR A 508 -10.87 17.25 -4.07
CA TYR A 508 -10.20 16.30 -4.97
C TYR A 508 -9.06 16.96 -5.78
N ILE A 509 -9.24 18.22 -6.18
CA ILE A 509 -8.24 18.96 -6.95
C ILE A 509 -7.06 19.40 -6.07
N ILE A 510 -7.29 19.73 -4.80
CA ILE A 510 -6.20 20.06 -3.86
C ILE A 510 -5.32 18.84 -3.64
N ALA A 511 -5.89 17.65 -3.45
CA ALA A 511 -5.10 16.42 -3.25
C ALA A 511 -4.22 16.09 -4.47
N ILE A 512 -4.70 16.30 -5.69
CA ILE A 512 -3.94 16.05 -6.92
C ILE A 512 -2.80 17.06 -7.07
N VAL A 513 -3.08 18.36 -6.91
CA VAL A 513 -2.05 19.41 -7.05
C VAL A 513 -1.02 19.34 -5.90
N PHE A 514 -1.45 18.99 -4.68
CA PHE A 514 -0.58 18.83 -3.51
C PHE A 514 0.28 17.55 -3.59
N ALA A 515 -0.27 16.44 -4.08
CA ALA A 515 0.49 15.19 -4.29
C ALA A 515 1.56 15.34 -5.39
N ILE A 516 1.26 16.12 -6.44
CA ILE A 516 2.22 16.42 -7.51
C ILE A 516 3.31 17.37 -7.00
N GLY A 517 2.96 18.37 -6.19
CA GLY A 517 3.94 19.25 -5.54
C GLY A 517 4.90 18.52 -4.60
N LEU A 518 4.39 17.58 -3.78
CA LEU A 518 5.22 16.75 -2.90
C LEU A 518 6.12 15.79 -3.66
N TYR A 519 5.64 15.22 -4.77
CA TYR A 519 6.45 14.34 -5.62
C TYR A 519 7.62 15.10 -6.27
N LEU A 520 7.37 16.31 -6.78
CA LEU A 520 8.41 17.16 -7.38
C LEU A 520 9.40 17.75 -6.36
N LEU A 521 9.00 17.93 -5.09
CA LEU A 521 9.90 18.33 -4.00
C LEU A 521 10.74 17.17 -3.45
N SER A 522 10.40 15.92 -3.80
CA SER A 522 11.09 14.71 -3.34
C SER A 522 12.14 14.17 -4.33
N GLN A 523 12.23 14.79 -5.50
CA GLN A 523 13.26 14.61 -6.53
C GLN A 523 14.23 15.78 -6.44
#